data_AF-F3CF10-F1
#
_entry.id   AF-F3CF10-F1
#
_cell.length_a   1.000
_cell.length_b   1.000
_cell.length_c   1.000
_cell.angle_alpha   90.00
_cell.angle_beta   90.00
_cell.angle_gamma   90.00
#
_symmetry.space_group_name_H-M   'P 1'
#
loop_
_entity.id
_entity.type
_entity.pdbx_description
1 polymer ?
#
loop_
_entity_poly.entity_id
_entity_poly.type
_entity_poly.pdbx_seq_one_letter_code
_entity_poly.pdbx_strand_id
1 'polypeptide(L)'
;MKKDPARLMTDESPSIDQLLKNLDQAMISERHRLRRQLHDLRKKPDEAKLAQWVARVQASCAQVTARRESVPTIRYDDNLPIAA
;
A
#
# COMPACT_ATOMS: atom_id res chain seq x y z
N MET A 1 -15.07 10.15 -34.85
CA MET A 1 -14.06 11.11 -34.38
C MET A 1 -13.51 10.61 -33.03
N LYS A 2 -12.31 9.98 -33.05
CA LYS A 2 -11.26 9.94 -32.00
C LYS A 2 -11.65 9.33 -30.61
N LYS A 3 -10.91 8.42 -29.98
CA LYS A 3 -9.64 7.70 -30.25
C LYS A 3 -9.54 6.58 -29.20
N ASP A 4 -8.91 5.50 -29.60
CA ASP A 4 -8.65 4.18 -29.00
C ASP A 4 -8.16 4.06 -27.54
N PRO A 5 -8.30 2.86 -26.94
CA PRO A 5 -7.90 2.50 -25.59
C PRO A 5 -6.38 2.43 -25.45
N ALA A 6 -5.78 3.36 -24.72
CA ALA A 6 -4.36 3.34 -24.42
C ALA A 6 -4.12 3.59 -22.94
N ARG A 7 -3.98 2.49 -22.19
CA ARG A 7 -3.00 2.35 -21.10
C ARG A 7 -2.86 0.89 -20.66
N LEU A 8 -2.55 0.04 -21.64
CA LEU A 8 -1.69 -1.12 -21.42
C LEU A 8 -0.25 -0.57 -21.45
N MET A 9 0.34 -0.28 -20.28
CA MET A 9 1.79 -0.21 -20.05
C MET A 9 2.04 0.34 -18.65
N THR A 10 2.39 -0.55 -17.72
CA THR A 10 3.59 -0.41 -16.89
C THR A 10 3.95 -1.81 -16.38
N ASP A 11 4.50 -2.62 -17.29
CA ASP A 11 5.39 -3.74 -16.94
C ASP A 11 6.85 -3.21 -16.88
N GLU A 12 7.00 -1.97 -16.40
CA GLU A 12 8.30 -1.52 -15.89
C GLU A 12 8.39 -2.08 -14.49
N SER A 13 9.26 -3.08 -14.31
CA SER A 13 9.71 -3.52 -13.00
C SER A 13 9.91 -2.27 -12.13
N PRO A 14 9.08 -2.06 -11.09
CA PRO A 14 9.04 -0.79 -10.39
C PRO A 14 10.42 -0.47 -9.86
N SER A 15 10.92 0.72 -10.16
CA SER A 15 12.27 1.12 -9.74
C SER A 15 12.33 1.07 -8.22
N ILE A 16 13.52 0.79 -7.66
CA ILE A 16 13.71 0.68 -6.20
C ILE A 16 13.20 1.96 -5.48
N ASP A 17 13.32 3.12 -6.12
CA ASP A 17 12.81 4.39 -5.58
C ASP A 17 11.27 4.47 -5.58
N GLN A 18 10.60 3.92 -6.60
CA GLN A 18 9.13 3.78 -6.61
C GLN A 18 8.67 2.81 -5.52
N LEU A 19 9.37 1.68 -5.36
CA LEU A 19 9.12 0.73 -4.29
C LEU A 19 9.28 1.36 -2.91
N LEU A 20 10.28 2.26 -2.73
CA LEU A 20 10.46 3.02 -1.50
C LEU A 20 9.31 3.99 -1.20
N LYS A 21 8.75 4.66 -2.22
CA LYS A 21 7.57 5.54 -2.05
C LYS A 21 6.32 4.74 -1.67
N ASN A 22 6.13 3.55 -2.23
CA ASN A 22 4.97 2.71 -1.94
C ASN A 22 4.95 2.19 -0.48
N LEU A 23 6.09 2.19 0.21
CA LEU A 23 6.15 1.85 1.65
C LEU A 23 5.41 2.84 2.55
N ASP A 24 5.09 4.05 2.07
CA ASP A 24 4.27 5.01 2.82
C ASP A 24 2.81 4.55 2.96
N GLN A 25 2.35 3.61 2.13
CA GLN A 25 1.01 3.04 2.19
C GLN A 25 0.93 1.78 3.07
N ALA A 26 2.08 1.22 3.48
CA ALA A 26 2.15 0.08 4.38
C ALA A 26 1.90 0.50 5.83
N MET A 27 1.74 -0.48 6.73
CA MET A 27 1.63 -0.20 8.15
C MET A 27 2.85 0.59 8.67
N ILE A 28 2.59 1.59 9.51
CA ILE A 28 3.65 2.40 10.14
C ILE A 28 4.63 1.52 10.94
N SER A 29 4.13 0.47 11.60
CA SER A 29 4.95 -0.51 12.33
C SER A 29 5.93 -1.27 11.43
N GLU A 30 5.51 -1.64 10.21
CA GLU A 30 6.34 -2.41 9.28
C GLU A 30 7.21 -1.55 8.36
N ARG A 31 6.85 -0.29 8.13
CA ARG A 31 7.53 0.62 7.18
C ARG A 31 9.05 0.67 7.38
N HIS A 32 9.52 0.83 8.63
CA HIS A 32 10.96 0.90 8.90
C HIS A 32 11.67 -0.43 8.58
N ARG A 33 11.08 -1.56 8.97
CA ARG A 33 11.63 -2.89 8.74
C ARG A 33 11.71 -3.20 7.24
N LEU A 34 10.64 -2.91 6.49
CA LEU A 34 10.56 -3.13 5.05
C LEU A 34 11.57 -2.25 4.29
N ARG A 35 11.74 -0.98 4.70
CA ARG A 35 12.74 -0.07 4.11
C ARG A 35 14.16 -0.57 4.32
N ARG A 36 14.48 -1.05 5.52
CA ARG A 36 15.80 -1.63 5.82
C ARG A 36 16.07 -2.88 4.96
N GLN A 37 15.09 -3.78 4.86
CA GLN A 37 15.23 -4.98 4.02
C GLN A 37 15.45 -4.64 2.54
N LEU A 38 14.73 -3.66 1.99
CA LEU A 38 14.93 -3.25 0.60
C LEU A 38 16.32 -2.63 0.38
N HIS A 39 16.82 -1.86 1.34
CA HIS A 39 18.17 -1.28 1.26
C HIS A 39 19.27 -2.35 1.33
N ASP A 40 19.08 -3.40 2.12
CA ASP A 40 20.00 -4.53 2.17
C ASP A 40 19.95 -5.36 0.88
N LEU A 41 18.77 -5.53 0.28
CA LEU A 41 18.60 -6.17 -1.04
C LEU A 41 19.22 -5.37 -2.18
N ARG A 42 19.20 -4.03 -2.09
CA ARG A 42 19.91 -3.16 -3.04
C ARG A 42 21.43 -3.38 -2.99
N LYS A 43 21.99 -3.70 -1.83
CA LYS A 43 23.43 -4.00 -1.68
C LYS A 43 23.79 -5.41 -2.15
N LYS A 44 22.89 -6.37 -1.95
CA LYS A 44 23.07 -7.77 -2.32
C LYS A 44 21.79 -8.27 -3.00
N PRO A 45 21.70 -8.16 -4.34
CA PRO A 45 20.50 -8.59 -5.06
C PRO A 45 20.32 -10.09 -4.88
N ASP A 46 19.18 -10.46 -4.31
CA ASP A 46 18.76 -11.83 -4.08
C ASP A 46 17.28 -11.92 -4.46
N GLU A 47 17.02 -12.62 -5.55
CA GLU A 47 15.73 -12.67 -6.21
C GLU A 47 14.67 -13.39 -5.36
N ALA A 48 15.08 -14.42 -4.61
CA ALA A 48 14.20 -15.14 -3.70
C ALA A 48 13.78 -14.27 -2.51
N LYS A 49 14.74 -13.51 -1.95
CA LYS A 49 14.43 -12.56 -0.87
C LYS A 49 13.62 -11.36 -1.37
N LEU A 50 13.83 -10.94 -2.61
CA LEU A 50 13.04 -9.88 -3.24
C LEU A 50 11.58 -10.31 -3.40
N ALA A 51 11.32 -11.53 -3.90
CA ALA A 51 9.97 -12.10 -3.97
C ALA A 51 9.30 -12.18 -2.58
N GLN A 52 10.02 -12.66 -1.57
CA GLN A 52 9.51 -12.71 -0.19
C GLN A 52 9.22 -11.31 0.37
N TRP A 53 10.06 -10.33 0.05
CA TRP A 53 9.86 -8.94 0.44
C TRP A 53 8.61 -8.34 -0.20
N VAL A 54 8.41 -8.54 -1.51
CA VAL A 54 7.21 -8.08 -2.24
C VAL A 54 5.94 -8.66 -1.62
N ALA A 55 5.92 -9.97 -1.33
CA ALA A 55 4.78 -10.62 -0.68
C ALA A 55 4.47 -10.01 0.71
N ARG A 56 5.50 -9.69 1.50
CA ARG A 56 5.31 -9.03 2.80
C ARG A 56 4.75 -7.61 2.69
N VAL A 57 5.22 -6.83 1.72
CA VAL A 57 4.70 -5.47 1.47
C VAL A 57 3.22 -5.53 1.11
N GLN A 58 2.85 -6.42 0.19
CA GLN A 58 1.46 -6.61 -0.23
C GLN A 58 0.56 -7.00 0.95
N ALA A 59 1.01 -7.92 1.81
CA ALA A 59 0.27 -8.30 3.01
C ALA A 59 0.08 -7.12 3.99
N SER A 60 1.12 -6.30 4.21
CA SER A 60 1.04 -5.12 5.08
C SER A 60 0.06 -4.07 4.52
N CYS A 61 0.09 -3.81 3.20
CA CYS A 61 -0.87 -2.93 2.54
C CYS A 61 -2.31 -3.46 2.65
N ALA A 62 -2.52 -4.76 2.42
CA ALA A 62 -3.83 -5.39 2.59
C ALA A 62 -4.36 -5.23 4.03
N GLN A 63 -3.49 -5.31 5.04
CA GLN A 63 -3.87 -5.11 6.42
C GLN A 63 -4.26 -3.65 6.73
N VAL A 64 -3.64 -2.66 6.07
CA VAL A 64 -4.05 -1.25 6.15
C VAL A 64 -5.43 -1.07 5.54
N THR A 65 -5.68 -1.64 4.35
CA THR A 65 -6.98 -1.59 3.68
C THR A 65 -8.07 -2.24 4.54
N ALA A 66 -7.83 -3.45 5.05
CA ALA A 66 -8.77 -4.16 5.92
C ALA A 66 -9.08 -3.36 7.19
N ARG A 67 -8.08 -2.73 7.81
CA ARG A 67 -8.32 -1.84 8.96
C ARG A 67 -9.19 -0.65 8.57
N ARG A 68 -8.91 0.01 7.44
CA ARG A 68 -9.71 1.15 6.96
C ARG A 68 -11.17 0.76 6.71
N GLU A 69 -11.40 -0.39 6.09
CA GLU A 69 -12.75 -0.91 5.81
C GLU A 69 -13.49 -1.36 7.08
N SER A 70 -12.75 -1.82 8.10
CA SER A 70 -13.33 -2.27 9.36
C SER A 70 -13.82 -1.15 10.28
N VAL A 71 -13.49 0.12 10.00
CA VAL A 71 -13.92 1.25 10.82
C VAL A 71 -15.34 1.66 10.41
N PRO A 72 -16.37 1.48 11.26
CA PRO A 72 -17.71 1.92 10.93
C PRO A 72 -17.76 3.44 10.83
N THR A 73 -18.44 3.95 9.81
CA THR A 73 -18.70 5.39 9.73
C THR A 73 -19.70 5.76 10.82
N ILE A 74 -19.29 6.64 11.75
CA ILE A 74 -20.18 7.13 12.80
C ILE A 74 -21.25 7.99 12.13
N ARG A 75 -22.51 7.53 12.19
CA ARG A 75 -23.67 8.29 11.74
C ARG A 75 -24.38 8.83 12.97
N TYR A 76 -24.32 10.15 13.13
CA TYR A 76 -25.18 10.86 14.08
C TYR A 76 -26.54 11.08 13.41
N ASP A 77 -27.61 10.78 14.14
CA ASP A 77 -28.97 11.09 13.68
C ASP A 77 -29.26 12.55 14.00
N ASP A 78 -29.39 13.39 12.98
CA ASP A 78 -29.71 14.81 13.12
C ASP A 78 -31.18 15.06 13.52
N ASN A 79 -32.02 14.01 13.59
CA ASN A 79 -33.42 14.12 13.99
C ASN A 79 -33.67 13.76 15.46
N LEU A 80 -32.64 13.76 16.30
CA LEU A 80 -32.84 13.60 17.74
C LEU A 80 -33.73 14.76 18.24
N PRO A 81 -34.96 14.48 18.73
CA PRO A 81 -35.81 15.54 19.24
C PRO A 81 -35.12 16.13 20.46
N ILE A 82 -34.56 17.32 20.26
CA ILE A 82 -34.06 18.15 21.36
C ILE A 82 -35.30 18.45 22.19
N ALA A 83 -35.37 17.90 23.40
CA ALA A 83 -36.45 18.23 24.32
C ALA A 83 -36.39 19.76 24.55
N ALA A 84 -37.45 20.45 24.11
CA ALA A 84 -37.63 21.89 24.23
C ALA A 84 -38.17 22.25 25.63
#